data_AF-A0A8R1EUQ8-F1
#
_entry.id   AF-A0A8R1EUQ8-F1
#
_cell.length_a   1.000
_cell.length_b   1.000
_cell.length_c   1.000
_cell.angle_alpha   90.00
_cell.angle_beta   90.00
_cell.angle_gamma   90.00
#
_symmetry.space_group_name_H-M   'P 1'
#
loop_
_entity.id
_entity.type
_entity.pdbx_description
1 polymer ?
#
loop_
_entity_poly.entity_id
_entity_poly.type
_entity_poly.pdbx_seq_one_letter_code
_entity_poly.pdbx_strand_id
1 'polypeptide(L)'
;MLEMVRELESTPYSMGPNSTNFWLAEFNNYRQFFFQDDSKFYDTLKSFLQVSFNSHWETDLVWNTPDKSSKGGSKVDKFVFTTAFKISDWNVRTSLLLTWRNITSKYPEFEALVFDENNFYSDQMLELQSTILSSLGTAILTLITVCVLFIAEPSIVFWVVCTLISMDIGTAGFLSLWGADLDPTTVVNILMSIGQCIDFATHVGYRIYRSEHADPDERIKDAMGAIGWPVVQAGSSSLLAIVVMLMVPSSAVRMFARTSVLVVGTGFFHGLLVLPIIIRSFASNAKAHVPTHPH
;
A
#
# COMPACT_ATOMS: atom_id res chain seq x y z
N MET A 1 28.93 -17.99 -8.93
CA MET A 1 28.78 -17.81 -7.47
C MET A 1 29.71 -16.72 -6.91
N LEU A 2 31.05 -16.88 -6.94
CA LEU A 2 31.96 -15.83 -6.43
C LEU A 2 31.82 -14.47 -7.16
N GLU A 3 31.52 -14.50 -8.46
CA GLU A 3 31.27 -13.29 -9.25
C GLU A 3 29.98 -12.57 -8.79
N MET A 4 28.89 -13.31 -8.55
CA MET A 4 27.66 -12.77 -7.97
C MET A 4 27.92 -12.12 -6.61
N VAL A 5 28.69 -12.78 -5.73
CA VAL A 5 29.06 -12.22 -4.42
C VAL A 5 29.86 -10.93 -4.58
N ARG A 6 30.83 -10.90 -5.50
CA ARG A 6 31.60 -9.70 -5.81
C ARG A 6 30.71 -8.56 -6.34
N GLU A 7 29.74 -8.85 -7.20
CA GLU A 7 28.77 -7.83 -7.66
C GLU A 7 27.99 -7.26 -6.48
N LEU A 8 27.49 -8.10 -5.57
CA LEU A 8 26.77 -7.67 -4.36
C LEU A 8 27.65 -6.81 -3.43
N GLU A 9 28.91 -7.20 -3.24
CA GLU A 9 29.89 -6.45 -2.45
C GLU A 9 30.27 -5.10 -3.08
N SER A 10 30.16 -4.98 -4.40
CA SER A 10 30.46 -3.75 -5.14
C SER A 10 29.28 -2.76 -5.18
N THR A 11 28.14 -3.12 -4.60
CA THR A 11 26.95 -2.24 -4.60
C THR A 11 27.20 -0.95 -3.81
N PRO A 12 26.53 0.16 -4.18
CA PRO A 12 26.54 1.37 -3.38
C PRO A 12 26.11 1.05 -1.95
N TYR A 13 26.77 1.66 -0.96
CA TYR A 13 26.53 1.45 0.48
C TYR A 13 26.97 0.10 1.05
N SER A 14 27.54 -0.81 0.25
CA SER A 14 28.21 -2.00 0.75
C SER A 14 29.44 -1.62 1.61
N MET A 15 29.70 -2.40 2.65
CA MET A 15 30.90 -2.28 3.49
C MET A 15 32.10 -3.04 2.89
N GLY A 16 31.93 -3.65 1.72
CA GLY A 16 32.95 -4.32 0.93
C GLY A 16 33.24 -5.77 1.38
N PRO A 17 34.22 -6.43 0.75
CA PRO A 17 34.47 -7.87 0.91
C PRO A 17 34.83 -8.28 2.34
N ASN A 18 35.44 -7.39 3.12
CA ASN A 18 35.81 -7.66 4.51
C ASN A 18 34.60 -7.82 5.44
N SER A 19 33.41 -7.42 4.99
CA SER A 19 32.17 -7.54 5.75
C SER A 19 31.32 -8.75 5.34
N THR A 20 31.77 -9.50 4.33
CA THR A 20 31.05 -10.67 3.82
C THR A 20 31.50 -11.93 4.55
N ASN A 21 30.56 -12.59 5.21
CA ASN A 21 30.75 -13.93 5.78
C ASN A 21 30.30 -14.95 4.75
N PHE A 22 31.26 -15.61 4.10
CA PHE A 22 31.00 -16.62 3.07
C PHE A 22 32.00 -17.77 3.10
N TRP A 23 31.51 -18.96 3.46
CA TRP A 23 32.30 -20.19 3.62
C TRP A 23 33.16 -20.56 2.40
N LEU A 24 32.70 -20.27 1.17
CA LEU A 24 33.38 -20.69 -0.05
C LEU A 24 34.73 -19.98 -0.24
N ALA A 25 34.85 -18.73 0.23
CA ALA A 25 36.10 -17.98 0.15
C ALA A 25 37.17 -18.61 1.05
N GLU A 26 36.82 -18.90 2.31
CA GLU A 26 37.71 -19.57 3.26
C GLU A 26 38.02 -21.01 2.85
N PHE A 27 37.02 -21.73 2.36
CA PHE A 27 37.19 -23.08 1.86
C PHE A 27 38.16 -23.12 0.66
N ASN A 28 38.08 -22.16 -0.27
CA ASN A 28 39.02 -22.08 -1.38
C ASN A 28 40.45 -21.81 -0.91
N ASN A 29 40.63 -20.94 0.11
CA ASN A 29 41.95 -20.71 0.72
C ASN A 29 42.49 -22.00 1.38
N TYR A 30 41.64 -22.74 2.11
CA TYR A 30 42.01 -24.02 2.70
C TYR A 30 42.39 -25.05 1.62
N ARG A 31 41.58 -25.15 0.55
CA ARG A 31 41.77 -26.10 -0.54
C ARG A 31 43.08 -25.88 -1.30
N GLN A 32 43.54 -24.63 -1.43
CA GLN A 32 44.81 -24.31 -2.11
C GLN A 32 46.02 -25.05 -1.51
N PHE A 33 45.99 -25.37 -0.21
CA PHE A 33 47.09 -26.07 0.45
C PHE A 33 47.17 -27.57 0.12
N PHE A 34 46.09 -28.18 -0.39
CA PHE A 34 45.99 -29.64 -0.53
C PHE A 34 46.05 -30.16 -1.98
N PHE A 35 46.21 -29.29 -3.00
CA PHE A 35 46.28 -29.66 -4.43
C PHE A 35 45.26 -30.74 -4.83
N GLN A 36 44.02 -30.62 -4.38
CA GLN A 36 43.01 -31.65 -4.64
C GLN A 36 42.17 -31.36 -5.87
N ASP A 37 41.97 -32.42 -6.67
CA ASP A 37 41.13 -32.48 -7.85
C ASP A 37 39.64 -32.21 -7.51
N ASP A 38 38.87 -31.62 -8.43
CA ASP A 38 37.46 -31.22 -8.20
C ASP A 38 36.54 -32.40 -7.84
N SER A 39 36.98 -33.63 -8.16
CA SER A 39 36.28 -34.87 -7.86
C SER A 39 36.08 -35.13 -6.35
N LYS A 40 36.92 -34.55 -5.48
CA LYS A 40 36.85 -34.71 -4.01
C LYS A 40 36.38 -33.45 -3.28
N PHE A 41 35.70 -32.54 -3.97
CA PHE A 41 35.24 -31.27 -3.41
C PHE A 41 34.47 -31.45 -2.09
N TYR A 42 33.44 -32.30 -2.08
CA TYR A 42 32.57 -32.48 -0.90
C TYR A 42 33.26 -33.25 0.25
N ASP A 43 34.20 -34.15 -0.05
CA ASP A 43 34.98 -34.84 0.99
C ASP A 43 35.98 -33.88 1.67
N THR A 44 36.58 -32.99 0.87
CA THR A 44 37.44 -31.92 1.38
C THR A 44 36.63 -30.91 2.19
N LEU A 45 35.40 -30.58 1.75
CA LEU A 45 34.50 -29.69 2.47
C LEU A 45 34.11 -30.27 3.84
N LYS A 46 33.80 -31.56 3.92
CA LYS A 46 33.56 -32.23 5.21
C LYS A 46 34.78 -32.18 6.12
N SER A 47 35.98 -32.36 5.56
CA SER A 47 37.23 -32.25 6.33
C SER A 47 37.48 -30.82 6.83
N PHE A 48 37.17 -29.81 6.01
CA PHE A 48 37.23 -28.40 6.37
C PHE A 48 36.30 -28.07 7.54
N LEU A 49 35.07 -28.58 7.52
CA LEU A 49 34.06 -28.34 8.57
C LEU A 49 34.36 -29.07 9.89
N GLN A 50 35.18 -30.12 9.86
CA GLN A 50 35.68 -30.80 11.07
C GLN A 50 36.77 -30.01 11.81
N VAL A 51 37.40 -29.02 11.16
CA VAL A 51 38.38 -28.15 11.82
C VAL A 51 37.65 -27.21 12.79
N SER A 52 38.09 -27.16 14.04
CA SER A 52 37.42 -26.42 15.13
C SER A 52 37.16 -24.95 14.83
N PHE A 53 38.01 -24.30 14.02
CA PHE A 53 37.83 -22.90 13.62
C PHE A 53 36.72 -22.72 12.57
N ASN A 54 36.49 -23.71 11.72
CA ASN A 54 35.59 -23.63 10.56
C ASN A 54 34.26 -24.36 10.80
N SER A 55 34.11 -25.07 11.92
CA SER A 55 32.92 -25.85 12.24
C SER A 55 31.65 -25.02 12.36
N HIS A 56 31.77 -23.70 12.55
CA HIS A 56 30.64 -22.78 12.55
C HIS A 56 29.95 -22.71 11.18
N TRP A 57 30.66 -22.90 10.07
CA TRP A 57 30.06 -22.91 8.73
C TRP A 57 29.08 -24.06 8.51
N GLU A 58 29.10 -25.10 9.35
CA GLU A 58 28.13 -26.20 9.26
C GLU A 58 26.69 -25.71 9.47
N THR A 59 26.47 -24.64 10.25
CA THR A 59 25.12 -24.07 10.46
C THR A 59 24.58 -23.37 9.23
N ASP A 60 25.46 -22.95 8.32
CA ASP A 60 25.11 -22.18 7.14
C ASP A 60 24.89 -23.07 5.91
N LEU A 61 25.10 -24.39 6.04
CA LEU A 61 25.02 -25.37 4.96
C LEU A 61 23.87 -26.35 5.21
N VAL A 62 23.08 -26.59 4.17
CA VAL A 62 22.06 -27.64 4.16
C VAL A 62 22.51 -28.75 3.21
N TRP A 63 22.67 -29.95 3.76
CA TRP A 63 23.09 -31.13 3.00
C TRP A 63 21.89 -31.91 2.47
N ASN A 64 21.95 -32.28 1.20
CA ASN A 64 21.08 -33.30 0.63
C ASN A 64 21.84 -34.63 0.57
N THR A 65 21.47 -35.55 1.46
CA THR A 65 21.91 -36.93 1.41
C THR A 65 20.97 -37.72 0.51
N PRO A 66 21.45 -38.22 -0.64
CA PRO A 66 20.62 -39.04 -1.49
C PRO A 66 20.22 -40.33 -0.78
N ASP A 67 19.04 -40.84 -1.12
CA ASP A 67 18.48 -42.05 -0.53
C ASP A 67 19.42 -43.25 -0.78
N LYS A 68 19.40 -44.26 0.11
CA LYS A 68 20.40 -45.36 0.19
C LYS A 68 20.63 -46.16 -1.11
N SER A 69 19.80 -45.95 -2.13
CA SER A 69 19.86 -46.56 -3.47
C SER A 69 20.79 -45.81 -4.45
N SER A 70 21.15 -44.55 -4.17
CA SER A 70 21.89 -43.68 -5.08
C SER A 70 23.37 -43.63 -4.71
N LYS A 71 24.27 -44.01 -5.63
CA LYS A 71 25.74 -43.95 -5.47
C LYS A 71 26.31 -42.51 -5.52
N GLY A 72 25.62 -41.53 -4.94
CA GLY A 72 26.07 -40.15 -4.82
C GLY A 72 26.47 -39.84 -3.38
N GLY A 73 27.64 -39.21 -3.17
CA GLY A 73 27.97 -38.63 -1.86
C GLY A 73 27.01 -37.50 -1.48
N SER A 74 26.97 -37.14 -0.18
CA SER A 74 26.21 -35.97 0.30
C SER A 74 26.64 -34.71 -0.44
N LYS A 75 25.69 -33.96 -0.99
CA LYS A 75 25.94 -32.67 -1.65
C LYS A 75 25.31 -31.53 -0.86
N VAL A 76 25.85 -30.33 -1.00
CA VAL A 76 25.23 -29.11 -0.46
C VAL A 76 24.06 -28.73 -1.37
N ASP A 77 22.88 -28.57 -0.79
CA ASP A 77 21.64 -28.21 -1.46
C ASP A 77 21.38 -26.71 -1.36
N LYS A 78 21.54 -26.16 -0.16
CA LYS A 78 21.31 -24.74 0.14
C LYS A 78 22.39 -24.23 1.07
N PHE A 79 22.66 -22.94 0.98
CA PHE A 79 23.55 -22.26 1.91
C PHE A 79 23.09 -20.82 2.10
N VAL A 80 23.54 -20.21 3.20
CA VAL A 80 23.37 -18.78 3.46
C VAL A 80 24.72 -18.10 3.48
N PHE A 81 24.75 -16.82 3.10
CA PHE A 81 25.89 -15.95 3.34
C PHE A 81 25.36 -14.56 3.68
N THR A 82 26.16 -13.79 4.41
CA THR A 82 25.77 -12.44 4.84
C THR A 82 26.81 -11.43 4.40
N THR A 83 26.40 -10.23 4.05
CA THR A 83 27.31 -9.11 3.74
C THR A 83 26.72 -7.84 4.33
N ALA A 84 27.58 -6.95 4.85
CA ALA A 84 27.12 -5.76 5.56
C ALA A 84 26.96 -4.58 4.61
N PHE A 85 25.94 -3.77 4.88
CA PHE A 85 25.63 -2.57 4.13
C PHE A 85 25.20 -1.45 5.08
N LYS A 86 25.42 -0.21 4.66
CA LYS A 86 25.13 0.98 5.44
C LYS A 86 23.79 1.57 5.00
N ILE A 87 22.80 1.53 5.89
CA ILE A 87 21.47 2.10 5.64
C ILE A 87 21.37 3.45 6.35
N SER A 88 21.00 4.50 5.62
CA SER A 88 20.60 5.79 6.20
C SER A 88 19.08 5.96 6.24
N ASP A 89 18.39 5.56 5.17
CA ASP A 89 16.97 5.85 4.93
C ASP A 89 16.24 4.66 4.30
N TRP A 90 14.91 4.62 4.47
CA TRP A 90 14.03 3.61 3.86
C TRP A 90 14.08 3.62 2.33
N ASN A 91 14.23 4.79 1.71
CA ASN A 91 14.35 4.90 0.25
C ASN A 91 15.65 4.26 -0.27
N VAL A 92 16.76 4.48 0.45
CA VAL A 92 18.07 3.86 0.13
C VAL A 92 17.97 2.35 0.28
N ARG A 93 17.35 1.90 1.37
CA ARG A 93 17.13 0.48 1.64
C ARG A 93 16.30 -0.20 0.54
N THR A 94 15.19 0.39 0.15
CA THR A 94 14.33 -0.13 -0.93
C THR A 94 15.07 -0.17 -2.27
N SER A 95 15.87 0.87 -2.57
CA SER A 95 16.71 0.91 -3.79
C SER A 95 17.79 -0.17 -3.78
N LEU A 96 18.41 -0.42 -2.62
CA LEU A 96 19.41 -1.48 -2.46
C LEU A 96 18.78 -2.86 -2.63
N LEU A 97 17.61 -3.11 -2.04
CA LEU A 97 16.85 -4.36 -2.19
C LEU A 97 16.55 -4.64 -3.67
N LEU A 98 16.09 -3.64 -4.42
CA LEU A 98 15.87 -3.77 -5.87
C LEU A 98 17.17 -4.06 -6.63
N THR A 99 18.26 -3.41 -6.26
CA THR A 99 19.59 -3.62 -6.89
C THR A 99 20.07 -5.05 -6.65
N TRP A 100 19.96 -5.55 -5.43
CA TRP A 100 20.35 -6.92 -5.08
C TRP A 100 19.48 -7.96 -5.78
N ARG A 101 18.15 -7.76 -5.83
CA ARG A 101 17.24 -8.62 -6.60
C ARG A 101 17.58 -8.63 -8.09
N ASN A 102 17.96 -7.48 -8.64
CA ASN A 102 18.40 -7.40 -10.04
C ASN A 102 19.69 -8.19 -10.25
N ILE A 103 20.67 -8.05 -9.36
CA ILE A 103 21.93 -8.82 -9.43
C ILE A 103 21.66 -10.32 -9.32
N THR A 104 20.87 -10.76 -8.32
CA THR A 104 20.56 -12.19 -8.17
C THR A 104 19.76 -12.74 -9.35
N SER A 105 18.90 -11.94 -9.98
CA SER A 105 18.15 -12.35 -11.16
C SER A 105 19.00 -12.61 -12.40
N LYS A 106 20.21 -12.03 -12.49
CA LYS A 106 21.17 -12.33 -13.57
C LYS A 106 21.76 -13.75 -13.48
N TYR A 107 21.72 -14.35 -12.29
CA TYR A 107 22.26 -15.68 -12.01
C TYR A 107 21.14 -16.65 -11.60
N PRO A 108 20.21 -16.98 -12.52
CA PRO A 108 19.06 -17.83 -12.22
C PRO A 108 19.47 -19.24 -11.78
N GLU A 109 20.68 -19.70 -12.11
CA GLU A 109 21.20 -21.01 -11.72
C GLU A 109 21.35 -21.21 -10.21
N PHE A 110 21.41 -20.12 -9.42
CA PHE A 110 21.56 -20.20 -7.96
C PHE A 110 20.24 -20.00 -7.21
N GLU A 111 19.15 -19.60 -7.89
CA GLU A 111 17.85 -19.30 -7.27
C GLU A 111 17.97 -18.45 -5.98
N ALA A 112 18.88 -17.47 -5.99
CA ALA A 112 19.28 -16.76 -4.78
C ALA A 112 18.18 -15.81 -4.28
N LEU A 113 17.80 -15.99 -3.01
CA LEU A 113 16.82 -15.15 -2.32
C LEU A 113 17.53 -14.07 -1.49
N VAL A 114 17.16 -12.80 -1.72
CA VAL A 114 17.62 -11.68 -0.89
C VAL A 114 16.73 -11.56 0.34
N PHE A 115 17.28 -11.86 1.52
CA PHE A 115 16.57 -11.86 2.79
C PHE A 115 17.16 -10.83 3.76
N ASP A 116 16.28 -10.08 4.41
CA ASP A 116 16.53 -9.25 5.59
C ASP A 116 15.18 -9.09 6.32
N GLU A 117 15.22 -9.08 7.66
CA GLU A 117 14.04 -9.00 8.54
C GLU A 117 13.09 -7.84 8.18
N ASN A 118 13.63 -6.72 7.70
CA ASN A 118 12.86 -5.52 7.37
C ASN A 118 12.50 -5.40 5.88
N ASN A 119 12.78 -6.40 5.03
CA ASN A 119 12.44 -6.34 3.61
C ASN A 119 10.94 -6.24 3.35
N PHE A 120 10.11 -6.78 4.25
CA PHE A 120 8.66 -6.66 4.20
C PHE A 120 8.19 -5.19 4.07
N TYR A 121 8.82 -4.25 4.81
CA TYR A 121 8.46 -2.84 4.74
C TYR A 121 8.83 -2.22 3.38
N SER A 122 10.01 -2.54 2.86
CA SER A 122 10.44 -2.08 1.53
C SER A 122 9.55 -2.63 0.42
N ASP A 123 9.15 -3.89 0.51
CA ASP A 123 8.22 -4.51 -0.44
C ASP A 123 6.85 -3.84 -0.41
N GLN A 124 6.34 -3.58 0.80
CA GLN A 124 5.08 -2.86 0.96
C GLN A 124 5.15 -1.43 0.39
N MET A 125 6.27 -0.72 0.58
CA MET A 125 6.46 0.63 0.01
C MET A 125 6.50 0.63 -1.53
N LEU A 126 7.08 -0.41 -2.14
CA LEU A 126 7.16 -0.54 -3.60
C LEU A 126 5.77 -0.73 -4.22
N GLU A 127 4.91 -1.54 -3.59
CA GLU A 127 3.56 -1.80 -4.07
C GLU A 127 2.55 -0.72 -3.67
N LEU A 128 2.91 0.16 -2.75
CA LEU A 128 2.02 1.17 -2.19
C LEU A 128 1.43 2.07 -3.29
N GLN A 129 2.29 2.62 -4.16
CA GLN A 129 1.87 3.61 -5.17
C GLN A 129 0.88 3.03 -6.20
N SER A 130 1.17 1.83 -6.72
CA SER A 130 0.30 1.17 -7.71
C SER A 130 -1.01 0.71 -7.07
N THR A 131 -0.95 0.20 -5.83
CA THR A 131 -2.13 -0.20 -5.06
C THR A 131 -3.05 0.98 -4.75
N ILE A 132 -2.49 2.13 -4.35
CA ILE A 132 -3.28 3.35 -4.10
C ILE A 132 -4.02 3.78 -5.37
N LEU A 133 -3.29 3.92 -6.48
CA LEU A 133 -3.88 4.47 -7.71
C LEU A 133 -4.97 3.55 -8.27
N SER A 134 -4.75 2.23 -8.23
CA SER A 134 -5.74 1.24 -8.65
C SER A 134 -6.95 1.20 -7.70
N SER A 135 -6.74 1.23 -6.39
CA SER A 135 -7.82 1.23 -5.39
C SER A 135 -8.66 2.51 -5.46
N LEU A 136 -8.03 3.67 -5.62
CA LEU A 136 -8.73 4.94 -5.77
C LEU A 136 -9.50 5.02 -7.09
N GLY A 137 -8.91 4.56 -8.20
CA GLY A 137 -9.59 4.49 -9.50
C GLY A 137 -10.80 3.56 -9.47
N THR A 138 -10.66 2.36 -8.89
CA THR A 138 -11.76 1.40 -8.74
C THR A 138 -12.85 1.90 -7.80
N ALA A 139 -12.49 2.59 -6.71
CA ALA A 139 -13.46 3.24 -5.83
C ALA A 139 -14.28 4.29 -6.59
N ILE A 140 -13.63 5.23 -7.30
CA ILE A 140 -14.32 6.28 -8.07
C ILE A 140 -15.22 5.67 -9.16
N LEU A 141 -14.76 4.65 -9.89
CA LEU A 141 -15.58 3.96 -10.89
C LEU A 141 -16.82 3.30 -10.27
N THR A 142 -16.66 2.69 -9.09
CA THR A 142 -17.77 2.09 -8.34
C THR A 142 -18.76 3.16 -7.89
N LEU A 143 -18.28 4.31 -7.39
CA LEU A 143 -19.12 5.44 -7.00
C LEU A 143 -19.93 5.98 -8.19
N ILE A 144 -19.30 6.18 -9.35
CA ILE A 144 -19.99 6.63 -10.57
C ILE A 144 -21.09 5.63 -10.96
N THR A 145 -20.78 4.33 -10.92
CA THR A 145 -21.73 3.26 -11.26
C THR A 145 -22.94 3.29 -10.34
N VAL A 146 -22.72 3.41 -9.03
CA VAL A 146 -23.78 3.52 -8.02
C VAL A 146 -24.61 4.79 -8.24
N CYS A 147 -23.96 5.94 -8.45
CA CYS A 147 -24.67 7.20 -8.68
C CYS A 147 -25.55 7.15 -9.94
N VAL A 148 -25.07 6.58 -11.04
CA VAL A 148 -25.86 6.38 -12.27
C VAL A 148 -27.05 5.45 -12.04
N LEU A 149 -26.87 4.38 -11.26
CA LEU A 149 -27.93 3.42 -10.97
C LEU A 149 -29.06 4.04 -10.14
N PHE A 150 -28.72 4.85 -9.14
CA PHE A 150 -29.71 5.44 -8.21
C PHE A 150 -30.27 6.79 -8.68
N ILE A 151 -29.48 7.61 -9.38
CA ILE A 151 -29.86 8.93 -9.87
C ILE A 151 -29.91 8.84 -11.40
N ALA A 152 -31.12 8.63 -11.94
CA ALA A 152 -31.31 8.41 -13.38
C ALA A 152 -31.28 9.70 -14.24
N GLU A 153 -30.64 10.77 -13.75
CA GLU A 153 -30.51 12.05 -14.44
C GLU A 153 -29.02 12.42 -14.64
N PRO A 154 -28.48 12.33 -15.87
CA PRO A 154 -27.05 12.48 -16.14
C PRO A 154 -26.45 13.81 -15.67
N SER A 155 -27.23 14.90 -15.76
CA SER A 155 -26.79 16.24 -15.35
C SER A 155 -26.53 16.33 -13.85
N ILE A 156 -27.39 15.71 -13.03
CA ILE A 156 -27.25 15.71 -11.58
C ILE A 156 -26.12 14.77 -11.16
N VAL A 157 -26.04 13.59 -11.78
CA VAL A 157 -24.95 12.62 -11.53
C VAL A 157 -23.59 13.25 -11.77
N PHE A 158 -23.41 13.96 -12.89
CA PHE A 158 -22.15 14.61 -13.23
C PHE A 158 -21.69 15.57 -12.11
N TRP A 159 -22.58 16.44 -11.63
CA TRP A 159 -22.24 17.39 -10.57
C TRP A 159 -22.05 16.75 -9.20
N VAL A 160 -22.78 15.69 -8.88
CA VAL A 160 -22.55 14.88 -7.67
C VAL A 160 -21.15 14.25 -7.72
N VAL A 161 -20.78 13.63 -8.83
CA VAL A 161 -19.45 13.01 -9.02
C VAL A 161 -18.34 14.06 -8.96
N CYS A 162 -18.48 15.21 -9.61
CA CYS A 162 -17.51 16.29 -9.52
C CYS A 162 -17.33 16.80 -8.08
N THR A 163 -18.42 16.88 -7.33
CA THR A 163 -18.38 17.29 -5.91
C THR A 163 -17.64 16.25 -5.07
N LEU A 164 -17.89 14.95 -5.30
CA LEU A 164 -17.19 13.86 -4.61
C LEU A 164 -15.68 13.90 -4.88
N ILE A 165 -15.28 14.01 -6.15
CA ILE A 165 -13.87 14.13 -6.52
C ILE A 165 -13.23 15.35 -5.86
N SER A 166 -13.94 16.49 -5.81
CA SER A 166 -13.46 17.69 -5.12
C SER A 166 -13.28 17.48 -3.62
N MET A 167 -14.19 16.75 -2.96
CA MET A 167 -14.09 16.41 -1.54
C MET A 167 -12.89 15.50 -1.26
N ASP A 168 -12.65 14.49 -2.10
CA ASP A 168 -11.53 13.56 -1.94
C ASP A 168 -10.18 14.24 -2.20
N ILE A 169 -10.08 15.08 -3.24
CA ILE A 169 -8.88 15.90 -3.49
C ILE A 169 -8.65 16.87 -2.32
N GLY A 170 -9.72 17.50 -1.81
CA GLY A 170 -9.65 18.42 -0.68
C GLY A 170 -9.12 17.73 0.59
N THR A 171 -9.66 16.56 0.93
CA THR A 171 -9.24 15.80 2.12
C THR A 171 -7.80 15.31 2.01
N ALA A 172 -7.40 14.75 0.87
CA ALA A 172 -6.02 14.35 0.62
C ALA A 172 -5.05 15.56 0.64
N GLY A 173 -5.46 16.68 0.04
CA GLY A 173 -4.68 17.92 0.04
C GLY A 173 -4.49 18.51 1.43
N PHE A 174 -5.55 18.57 2.25
CA PHE A 174 -5.44 19.04 3.63
C PHE A 174 -4.61 18.10 4.51
N LEU A 175 -4.69 16.79 4.32
CA LEU A 175 -3.80 15.83 4.99
C LEU A 175 -2.34 16.08 4.63
N SER A 176 -2.04 16.29 3.35
CA SER A 176 -0.69 16.64 2.90
C SER A 176 -0.19 17.95 3.54
N LEU A 177 -1.04 18.98 3.64
CA LEU A 177 -0.72 20.24 4.33
C LEU A 177 -0.51 20.06 5.84
N TRP A 178 -1.15 19.07 6.46
CA TRP A 178 -0.93 18.68 7.86
C TRP A 178 0.31 17.80 8.06
N GLY A 179 1.13 17.61 7.03
CA GLY A 179 2.36 16.83 7.08
C GLY A 179 2.09 15.33 7.21
N ALA A 180 0.99 14.84 6.64
CA ALA A 180 0.73 13.41 6.55
C ALA A 180 1.68 12.74 5.56
N ASP A 181 2.47 11.77 6.03
CA ASP A 181 3.26 10.90 5.17
C ASP A 181 2.36 9.89 4.46
N LEU A 182 2.72 9.54 3.22
CA LEU A 182 2.00 8.53 2.45
C LEU A 182 2.44 7.13 2.88
N ASP A 183 1.75 6.58 3.88
CA ASP A 183 1.96 5.24 4.43
C ASP A 183 0.68 4.38 4.25
N PRO A 184 0.75 3.04 4.41
CA PRO A 184 -0.41 2.16 4.26
C PRO A 184 -1.61 2.58 5.12
N THR A 185 -1.35 3.12 6.32
CA THR A 185 -2.39 3.63 7.22
C THR A 185 -3.15 4.79 6.58
N THR A 186 -2.42 5.75 6.01
CA THR A 186 -3.01 6.92 5.33
C THR A 186 -3.78 6.52 4.08
N VAL A 187 -3.33 5.50 3.35
CA VAL A 187 -4.07 4.95 2.20
C VAL A 187 -5.44 4.43 2.62
N VAL A 188 -5.49 3.63 3.69
CA VAL A 188 -6.75 3.11 4.22
C VAL A 188 -7.66 4.25 4.67
N ASN A 189 -7.10 5.28 5.30
CA ASN A 189 -7.85 6.46 5.72
C ASN A 189 -8.43 7.26 4.55
N ILE A 190 -7.68 7.42 3.45
CA ILE A 190 -8.17 8.06 2.22
C ILE A 190 -9.24 7.18 1.55
N LEU A 191 -9.08 5.86 1.52
CA LEU A 191 -10.11 4.99 0.94
C LEU A 191 -11.41 5.02 1.75
N MET A 192 -11.29 5.05 3.08
CA MET A 192 -12.42 5.26 3.99
C MET A 192 -13.06 6.64 3.77
N SER A 193 -12.27 7.69 3.53
CA SER A 193 -12.81 9.04 3.29
C SER A 193 -13.75 9.05 2.09
N ILE A 194 -13.38 8.40 0.99
CA ILE A 194 -14.20 8.28 -0.22
C ILE A 194 -15.59 7.68 0.13
N GLY A 195 -15.59 6.63 0.95
CA GLY A 195 -16.81 5.95 1.40
C GLY A 195 -17.69 6.77 2.35
N GLN A 196 -17.12 7.73 3.08
CA GLN A 196 -17.90 8.62 3.95
C GLN A 196 -18.31 9.92 3.23
N CYS A 197 -17.53 10.38 2.26
CA CYS A 197 -17.85 11.51 1.38
C CYS A 197 -19.15 11.27 0.58
N ILE A 198 -19.34 10.05 0.07
CA ILE A 198 -20.53 9.68 -0.72
C ILE A 198 -21.85 9.86 0.04
N ASP A 199 -21.87 9.58 1.34
CA ASP A 199 -23.08 9.70 2.17
C ASP A 199 -23.60 11.14 2.18
N PHE A 200 -22.71 12.13 2.33
CA PHE A 200 -23.08 13.55 2.34
C PHE A 200 -23.65 14.00 1.00
N ALA A 201 -22.98 13.70 -0.11
CA ALA A 201 -23.37 14.21 -1.43
C ALA A 201 -24.56 13.45 -2.03
N THR A 202 -24.62 12.12 -1.86
CA THR A 202 -25.64 11.28 -2.51
C THR A 202 -27.00 11.46 -1.86
N HIS A 203 -27.08 11.54 -0.53
CA HIS A 203 -28.37 11.76 0.15
C HIS A 203 -29.00 13.09 -0.25
N VAL A 204 -28.20 14.16 -0.29
CA VAL A 204 -28.67 15.50 -0.71
C VAL A 204 -29.00 15.51 -2.20
N GLY A 205 -28.09 15.03 -3.05
CA GLY A 205 -28.28 15.00 -4.51
C GLY A 205 -29.48 14.14 -4.94
N TYR A 206 -29.67 12.98 -4.33
CA TYR A 206 -30.80 12.09 -4.60
C TYR A 206 -32.14 12.74 -4.22
N ARG A 207 -32.21 13.44 -3.08
CA ARG A 207 -33.45 14.13 -2.70
C ARG A 207 -33.75 15.34 -3.57
N ILE A 208 -32.73 16.09 -4.00
CA ILE A 208 -32.91 17.16 -5.00
C ILE A 208 -33.43 16.58 -6.32
N TYR A 209 -32.93 15.42 -6.74
CA TYR A 209 -33.42 14.70 -7.93
C TYR A 209 -34.88 14.24 -7.77
N ARG A 210 -35.25 13.70 -6.61
CA ARG A 210 -36.57 13.11 -6.36
C ARG A 210 -37.66 14.10 -5.94
N SER A 211 -37.31 15.37 -5.72
CA SER A 211 -38.28 16.42 -5.41
C SER A 211 -39.28 16.60 -6.56
N GLU A 212 -40.56 16.76 -6.20
CA GLU A 212 -41.67 16.93 -7.15
C GLU A 212 -41.78 18.39 -7.66
N HIS A 213 -41.04 19.32 -7.04
CA HIS A 213 -41.05 20.73 -7.42
C HIS A 213 -40.31 20.95 -8.74
N ALA A 214 -40.90 21.76 -9.63
CA ALA A 214 -40.25 22.18 -10.87
C ALA A 214 -39.26 23.33 -10.64
N ASP A 215 -39.53 24.19 -9.66
CA ASP A 215 -38.67 25.33 -9.33
C ASP A 215 -37.41 24.86 -8.58
N PRO A 216 -36.19 25.21 -9.05
CA PRO A 216 -34.94 24.81 -8.41
C PRO A 216 -34.80 25.27 -6.97
N ASP A 217 -35.34 26.43 -6.60
CA ASP A 217 -35.25 26.96 -5.23
C ASP A 217 -36.15 26.16 -4.29
N GLU A 218 -37.36 25.82 -4.73
CA GLU A 218 -38.27 24.95 -3.98
C GLU A 218 -37.73 23.51 -3.85
N ARG A 219 -37.05 22.98 -4.87
CA ARG A 219 -36.40 21.66 -4.80
C ARG A 219 -35.32 21.61 -3.71
N ILE A 220 -34.50 22.65 -3.61
CA ILE A 220 -33.45 22.74 -2.58
C ILE A 220 -34.08 22.89 -1.20
N LYS A 221 -35.13 23.72 -1.06
CA LYS A 221 -35.84 23.88 0.22
C LYS A 221 -36.45 22.56 0.68
N ASP A 222 -37.10 21.80 -0.20
CA ASP A 222 -37.62 20.46 0.12
C ASP A 222 -36.49 19.51 0.51
N ALA A 223 -35.40 19.47 -0.27
CA ALA A 223 -34.30 18.57 0.01
C ALA A 223 -33.59 18.88 1.33
N MET A 224 -33.28 20.15 1.59
CA MET A 224 -32.64 20.58 2.83
C MET A 224 -33.58 20.46 4.03
N GLY A 225 -34.88 20.72 3.85
CA GLY A 225 -35.89 20.54 4.88
C GLY A 225 -36.05 19.09 5.31
N ALA A 226 -35.92 18.14 4.37
CA ALA A 226 -36.06 16.72 4.66
C ALA A 226 -34.77 16.03 5.13
N ILE A 227 -33.62 16.36 4.53
CA ILE A 227 -32.36 15.62 4.70
C ILE A 227 -31.27 16.43 5.42
N GLY A 228 -31.38 17.75 5.47
CA GLY A 228 -30.34 18.60 6.08
C GLY A 228 -30.08 18.25 7.55
N TRP A 229 -31.13 18.11 8.37
CA TRP A 229 -30.97 17.75 9.78
C TRP A 229 -30.41 16.33 10.00
N PRO A 230 -30.95 15.27 9.35
CA PRO A 230 -30.35 13.93 9.41
C PRO A 230 -28.86 13.89 9.05
N VAL A 231 -28.44 14.62 8.01
CA VAL A 231 -27.04 14.65 7.57
C VAL A 231 -26.14 15.35 8.61
N VAL A 232 -26.58 16.47 9.16
CA VAL A 232 -25.85 17.16 10.23
C VAL A 232 -25.72 16.27 11.47
N GLN A 233 -26.79 15.54 11.82
CA GLN A 233 -26.77 14.60 12.94
C GLN A 233 -25.75 13.47 12.70
N ALA A 234 -25.74 12.86 11.51
CA ALA A 234 -24.82 11.78 11.16
C ALA A 234 -23.33 12.22 11.19
N GLY A 235 -23.03 13.40 10.64
CA GLY A 235 -21.67 13.96 10.71
C GLY A 235 -21.27 14.32 12.14
N SER A 236 -22.18 14.90 12.92
CA SER A 236 -21.92 15.30 14.31
C SER A 236 -21.71 14.09 15.24
N SER A 237 -22.49 13.02 15.06
CA SER A 237 -22.27 11.77 15.82
C SER A 237 -20.94 11.13 15.49
N SER A 238 -20.50 11.23 14.23
CA SER A 238 -19.17 10.75 13.81
C SER A 238 -18.06 11.55 14.49
N LEU A 239 -18.18 12.88 14.53
CA LEU A 239 -17.25 13.75 15.26
C LEU A 239 -17.18 13.40 16.75
N LEU A 240 -18.33 13.14 17.39
CA LEU A 240 -18.38 12.75 18.80
C LEU A 240 -17.64 11.42 19.03
N ALA A 241 -17.79 10.44 18.14
CA ALA A 241 -17.05 9.18 18.21
C ALA A 241 -15.52 9.39 18.07
N ILE A 242 -15.11 10.31 17.20
CA ILE A 242 -13.69 10.63 16.95
C ILE A 242 -13.04 11.30 18.17
N VAL A 243 -13.79 12.05 18.98
CA VAL A 243 -13.25 12.65 20.23
C VAL A 243 -12.65 11.59 21.15
N VAL A 244 -13.29 10.41 21.25
CA VAL A 244 -12.77 9.30 22.05
C VAL A 244 -11.48 8.74 21.43
N MET A 245 -11.41 8.65 20.10
CA MET A 245 -10.21 8.17 19.38
C MET A 245 -9.01 9.10 19.56
N LEU A 246 -9.22 10.42 19.67
CA LEU A 246 -8.13 11.38 19.91
C LEU A 246 -7.42 11.16 21.25
N MET A 247 -8.07 10.51 22.22
CA MET A 247 -7.49 10.18 23.53
C MET A 247 -6.57 8.95 23.47
N VAL A 248 -6.56 8.20 22.37
CA VAL A 248 -5.74 7.00 22.22
C VAL A 248 -4.29 7.41 21.87
N PRO A 249 -3.28 6.93 22.61
CA PRO A 249 -1.87 7.27 22.37
C PRO A 249 -1.28 6.46 21.20
N SER A 250 -1.89 6.52 20.02
CA SER A 250 -1.41 5.86 18.80
C SER A 250 -1.37 6.85 17.63
N SER A 251 -0.25 6.87 16.90
CA SER A 251 -0.08 7.69 15.70
C SER A 251 -1.08 7.33 14.61
N ALA A 252 -1.31 6.03 14.38
CA ALA A 252 -2.27 5.53 13.41
C ALA A 252 -3.71 5.98 13.75
N VAL A 253 -4.11 5.87 15.02
CA VAL A 253 -5.44 6.30 15.47
C VAL A 253 -5.60 7.82 15.36
N ARG A 254 -4.55 8.58 15.68
CA ARG A 254 -4.55 10.03 15.51
C ARG A 254 -4.65 10.44 14.03
N MET A 255 -4.01 9.70 13.13
CA MET A 255 -4.15 9.93 11.69
C MET A 255 -5.57 9.68 11.23
N PHE A 256 -6.16 8.55 11.62
CA PHE A 256 -7.57 8.25 11.33
C PHE A 256 -8.48 9.37 11.82
N ALA A 257 -8.32 9.81 13.07
CA ALA A 257 -9.10 10.90 13.65
C ALA A 257 -8.96 12.22 12.86
N ARG A 258 -7.73 12.58 12.46
CA ARG A 258 -7.47 13.77 11.62
C ARG A 258 -8.19 13.67 10.28
N THR A 259 -8.07 12.52 9.60
CA THR A 259 -8.75 12.29 8.32
C THR A 259 -10.26 12.40 8.48
N SER A 260 -10.85 11.72 9.47
CA SER A 260 -12.30 11.75 9.66
C SER A 260 -12.85 13.15 10.01
N VAL A 261 -12.11 13.96 10.78
CA VAL A 261 -12.49 15.37 11.03
C VAL A 261 -12.50 16.18 9.73
N LEU A 262 -11.48 16.01 8.89
CA LEU A 262 -11.44 16.66 7.58
C LEU A 262 -12.60 16.23 6.71
N VAL A 263 -12.91 14.94 6.65
CA VAL A 263 -14.01 14.38 5.85
C VAL A 263 -15.36 14.92 6.27
N VAL A 264 -15.66 14.97 7.56
CA VAL A 264 -16.94 15.53 8.03
C VAL A 264 -16.99 17.04 7.73
N GLY A 265 -15.89 17.76 7.93
CA GLY A 265 -15.82 19.20 7.63
C GLY A 265 -16.02 19.50 6.14
N THR A 266 -15.27 18.82 5.27
CA THR A 266 -15.41 18.96 3.82
C THR A 266 -16.75 18.45 3.32
N GLY A 267 -17.32 17.41 3.95
CA GLY A 267 -18.64 16.85 3.68
C GLY A 267 -19.78 17.79 4.03
N PHE A 268 -19.74 18.47 5.17
CA PHE A 268 -20.71 19.52 5.49
C PHE A 268 -20.61 20.69 4.51
N PHE A 269 -19.40 21.15 4.21
CA PHE A 269 -19.21 22.25 3.27
C PHE A 269 -19.71 21.89 1.85
N HIS A 270 -19.26 20.76 1.30
CA HIS A 270 -19.60 20.38 -0.06
C HIS A 270 -21.02 19.84 -0.19
N GLY A 271 -21.43 18.93 0.69
CA GLY A 271 -22.73 18.26 0.62
C GLY A 271 -23.91 19.18 0.95
N LEU A 272 -23.77 20.08 1.93
CA LEU A 272 -24.88 20.93 2.38
C LEU A 272 -24.89 22.33 1.75
N LEU A 273 -23.74 22.83 1.27
CA LEU A 273 -23.66 24.18 0.69
C LEU A 273 -23.33 24.14 -0.80
N VAL A 274 -22.19 23.56 -1.18
CA VAL A 274 -21.70 23.63 -2.57
C VAL A 274 -22.61 22.87 -3.53
N LEU A 275 -22.97 21.63 -3.20
CA LEU A 275 -23.75 20.75 -4.07
C LEU A 275 -25.14 21.32 -4.39
N PRO A 276 -25.96 21.78 -3.40
CA PRO A 276 -27.23 22.42 -3.72
C PRO A 276 -27.08 23.63 -4.64
N ILE A 277 -26.09 24.50 -4.40
CA ILE A 277 -25.84 25.71 -5.21
C ILE A 277 -25.43 25.34 -6.65
N ILE A 278 -24.58 24.34 -6.82
CA ILE A 278 -24.14 23.87 -8.13
C ILE A 278 -25.32 23.26 -8.90
N ILE A 279 -26.09 22.35 -8.28
CA ILE A 279 -27.24 21.71 -8.91
C ILE A 279 -28.28 22.77 -9.30
N ARG A 280 -28.54 23.76 -8.44
CA ARG A 280 -29.40 24.91 -8.74
C ARG A 280 -28.97 25.62 -10.02
N SER A 281 -27.69 25.92 -10.13
CA SER A 281 -27.15 26.82 -11.15
C SER A 281 -26.97 26.11 -12.50
N PHE A 282 -26.62 24.83 -12.49
CA PHE A 282 -26.22 24.09 -13.68
C PHE A 282 -27.16 22.93 -14.06
N ALA A 283 -28.07 22.52 -13.18
CA ALA A 283 -29.02 21.44 -13.43
C ALA A 283 -30.49 21.88 -13.21
N SER A 284 -30.77 23.18 -13.28
CA SER A 284 -32.12 23.77 -13.16
C SER A 284 -33.14 23.20 -14.15
N ASN A 285 -32.68 22.72 -15.31
CA ASN A 285 -33.53 22.21 -16.39
C ASN A 285 -33.85 20.71 -16.26
N ALA A 286 -33.34 20.04 -15.22
CA ALA A 286 -33.66 18.64 -14.96
C ALA A 286 -35.17 18.49 -14.69
N LYS A 287 -35.85 17.61 -15.43
CA LYS A 287 -37.29 17.40 -15.33
C LYS A 287 -37.67 17.04 -13.89
N ALA A 288 -38.75 17.64 -13.38
CA ALA A 288 -39.32 17.25 -12.10
C ALA A 288 -39.66 15.76 -12.12
N HIS A 289 -39.43 15.07 -10.99
CA HIS A 289 -39.80 13.66 -10.88
C HIS A 289 -41.33 13.55 -10.93
N VAL A 290 -41.87 12.84 -11.92
CA VAL A 290 -43.29 12.52 -11.98
C VAL A 290 -43.48 11.18 -11.27
N PRO A 291 -44.14 11.11 -10.10
CA PRO A 291 -44.38 9.85 -9.42
C PRO A 291 -45.26 8.95 -10.30
N THR A 292 -44.74 7.78 -10.66
CA THR A 292 -45.57 6.71 -11.24
C THR A 292 -46.36 6.09 -10.10
N HIS A 293 -47.61 6.51 -9.91
CA HIS A 293 -48.52 5.81 -9.01
C HIS A 293 -48.77 4.40 -9.56
N PRO A 294 -48.49 3.32 -8.81
CA PRO A 294 -49.06 2.03 -9.12
C PRO A 294 -50.56 2.09 -8.78
N HIS A 295 -51.39 1.86 -9.78
CA HIS A 295 -52.83 1.63 -9.63
C HIS A 295 -53.11 0.35 -8.84
#